data_AF-A0A5E4I8H7-F1
#
_entry.id   AF-A0A5E4I8H7-F1
#
_cell.length_a   1.000
_cell.length_b   1.000
_cell.length_c   1.000
_cell.angle_alpha   90.00
_cell.angle_beta   90.00
_cell.angle_gamma   90.00
#
_symmetry.space_group_name_H-M   'P 1'
#
loop_
_entity.id
_entity.type
_entity.pdbx_description
1 polymer ?
#
loop_
_entity_poly.entity_id
_entity_poly.type
_entity_poly.pdbx_seq_one_letter_code
_entity_poly.pdbx_strand_id
1 'polypeptide(L)'
;MRGSVEVNLDKLSQKETGYLVGCFIGDGYANYNKKDRHYHVEFHFNSIRDVLTIRYVSAILNTLGLRCFLHNDKRYKATRVRVNSRSLMRFLQEERSRIINASLGKEYALGLISGFIDAEGYVGNGEILVTQRDKGTLMLFKNICESLSVPTKKFWSSKNYKSKSDIWRLRISTSFKYLPHNSHKVREVYGGSALRSGVEIYSNL
;
A
#
# COMPACT_ATOMS: atom_id res chain seq x y z
N MET A 1 -5.73 -10.50 31.46
CA MET A 1 -5.03 -9.65 30.46
C MET A 1 -4.53 -10.55 29.35
N ARG A 2 -5.05 -10.43 28.11
CA ARG A 2 -4.40 -11.08 26.95
C ARG A 2 -3.17 -10.25 26.60
N GLY A 3 -1.98 -10.84 26.65
CA GLY A 3 -0.74 -10.16 26.28
C GLY A 3 -0.89 -9.55 24.88
N SER A 4 -0.36 -8.34 24.70
CA SER A 4 -0.28 -7.73 23.39
C SER A 4 0.59 -8.61 22.50
N VAL A 5 0.03 -9.17 21.43
CA VAL A 5 0.79 -9.90 20.42
C VAL A 5 1.77 -8.90 19.79
N GLU A 6 3.06 -9.12 20.00
CA GLU A 6 4.09 -8.35 19.34
C GLU A 6 4.17 -8.78 17.87
N VAL A 7 4.24 -7.81 16.96
CA VAL A 7 4.29 -8.09 15.53
C VAL A 7 5.69 -8.60 15.22
N ASN A 8 5.79 -9.83 14.71
CA ASN A 8 7.06 -10.40 14.27
C ASN A 8 7.32 -10.00 12.81
N LEU A 9 8.00 -8.85 12.63
CA LEU A 9 8.34 -8.30 11.32
C LEU A 9 9.37 -9.13 10.56
N ASP A 10 10.17 -9.97 11.25
CA ASP A 10 11.18 -10.82 10.63
C ASP A 10 10.58 -11.91 9.72
N LYS A 11 9.27 -12.14 9.83
CA LYS A 11 8.52 -13.05 8.96
C LYS A 11 8.23 -12.47 7.57
N LEU A 12 8.44 -11.18 7.37
CA LEU A 12 8.20 -10.52 6.07
C LEU A 12 9.51 -10.27 5.34
N SER A 13 9.48 -10.48 4.03
CA SER A 13 10.54 -9.96 3.17
C SER A 13 10.56 -8.43 3.18
N GLN A 14 11.71 -7.83 2.88
CA GLN A 14 11.84 -6.36 2.74
C GLN A 14 10.79 -5.78 1.77
N LYS A 15 10.45 -6.51 0.71
CA LYS A 15 9.46 -6.12 -0.30
C LYS A 15 8.02 -6.18 0.24
N GLU A 16 7.67 -7.18 1.04
CA GLU A 16 6.36 -7.25 1.70
C GLU A 16 6.21 -6.17 2.77
N THR A 17 7.27 -5.92 3.55
CA THR A 17 7.31 -4.83 4.52
C THR A 17 7.11 -3.48 3.84
N GLY A 18 7.86 -3.20 2.78
CA GLY A 18 7.68 -1.99 1.97
C GLY A 18 6.26 -1.88 1.42
N TYR A 19 5.73 -2.97 0.87
CA TYR A 19 4.36 -3.00 0.31
C TYR A 19 3.29 -2.66 1.34
N LEU A 20 3.35 -3.24 2.53
CA LEU A 20 2.41 -2.94 3.61
C LEU A 20 2.46 -1.46 4.01
N VAL A 21 3.67 -0.90 4.13
CA VAL A 21 3.87 0.54 4.41
C VAL A 21 3.33 1.40 3.26
N GLY A 22 3.53 0.99 2.02
CA GLY A 22 3.04 1.70 0.82
C GLY A 22 1.52 1.78 0.79
N CYS A 23 0.84 0.67 1.07
CA CYS A 23 -0.61 0.65 1.22
C CYS A 23 -1.08 1.56 2.37
N PHE A 24 -0.36 1.56 3.49
CA PHE A 24 -0.70 2.41 4.64
C PHE A 24 -0.56 3.90 4.34
N ILE A 25 0.44 4.30 3.55
CA ILE A 25 0.64 5.70 3.17
C ILE A 25 -0.44 6.19 2.21
N GLY A 26 -0.92 5.31 1.32
CA GLY A 26 -2.02 5.63 0.40
C GLY A 26 -3.35 5.73 1.14
N ASP A 27 -3.91 4.58 1.51
CA ASP A 27 -5.27 4.46 2.06
C ASP A 27 -5.29 3.83 3.46
N GLY A 28 -4.21 4.06 4.24
CA GLY A 28 -4.13 3.61 5.63
C GLY A 28 -4.77 4.58 6.60
N TYR A 29 -5.41 4.03 7.62
CA TYR A 29 -5.93 4.76 8.76
C TYR A 29 -5.53 4.07 10.06
N ALA A 30 -5.09 4.85 11.05
CA ALA A 30 -4.76 4.32 12.37
C ALA A 30 -5.32 5.23 13.46
N ASN A 31 -5.95 4.63 14.48
CA ASN A 31 -6.43 5.37 15.64
C ASN A 31 -6.34 4.55 16.93
N TYR A 32 -6.30 5.25 18.05
CA TYR A 32 -6.49 4.66 19.37
C TYR A 32 -7.90 4.99 19.85
N ASN A 33 -8.74 3.97 19.96
CA ASN A 33 -10.06 4.09 20.54
C ASN A 33 -9.96 4.06 22.06
N LYS A 34 -10.07 5.25 22.68
CA LYS A 34 -9.97 5.42 24.14
C LYS A 34 -11.02 4.64 24.93
N LYS A 35 -12.22 4.45 24.37
CA LYS A 35 -13.35 3.77 25.03
C LYS A 35 -13.06 2.28 25.17
N ASP A 36 -12.67 1.65 24.06
CA ASP A 36 -12.45 0.20 24.00
C ASP A 36 -10.98 -0.17 24.29
N ARG A 37 -10.12 0.83 24.47
CA ARG A 37 -8.66 0.69 24.65
C ARG A 37 -8.01 -0.13 23.53
N HIS A 38 -8.54 -0.01 22.31
CA HIS A 38 -8.07 -0.73 21.13
C HIS A 38 -7.28 0.19 20.19
N TYR A 39 -6.21 -0.35 19.62
CA TYR A 39 -5.42 0.31 18.58
C TYR A 39 -5.85 -0.26 17.23
N HIS A 40 -6.60 0.53 16.46
CA HIS A 40 -7.10 0.11 15.16
C HIS A 40 -6.14 0.54 14.07
N VAL A 41 -5.81 -0.38 13.18
CA VAL A 41 -5.16 -0.10 11.88
C VAL A 41 -6.10 -0.62 10.81
N GLU A 42 -6.35 0.20 9.80
CA GLU A 42 -7.22 -0.09 8.68
C GLU A 42 -6.53 0.23 7.36
N PHE A 43 -6.77 -0.60 6.35
CA PHE A 43 -6.45 -0.33 4.95
C PHE A 43 -7.74 -0.29 4.15
N HIS A 44 -8.00 0.80 3.45
CA HIS A 44 -9.26 1.03 2.73
C HIS A 44 -9.04 0.75 1.24
N PHE A 45 -9.80 -0.18 0.69
CA PHE A 45 -9.66 -0.57 -0.71
C PHE A 45 -11.02 -0.60 -1.40
N ASN A 46 -11.06 -0.50 -2.72
CA ASN A 46 -12.29 -0.69 -3.47
C ASN A 46 -12.74 -2.15 -3.42
N SER A 47 -13.97 -2.40 -3.00
CA SER A 47 -14.49 -3.75 -2.74
C SER A 47 -14.63 -4.62 -4.00
N ILE A 48 -14.54 -4.04 -5.20
CA ILE A 48 -14.68 -4.74 -6.47
C ILE A 48 -13.34 -4.77 -7.22
N ARG A 49 -12.65 -3.63 -7.30
CA ARG A 49 -11.43 -3.50 -8.10
C ARG A 49 -10.18 -4.04 -7.41
N ASP A 50 -10.16 -4.03 -6.08
CA ASP A 50 -8.94 -4.28 -5.31
C ASP A 50 -8.99 -5.63 -4.57
N VAL A 51 -9.77 -6.60 -5.06
CA VAL A 51 -9.97 -7.91 -4.41
C VAL A 51 -8.64 -8.63 -4.19
N LEU A 52 -7.73 -8.61 -5.17
CA LEU A 52 -6.41 -9.22 -5.05
C LEU A 52 -5.54 -8.50 -4.02
N THR A 53 -5.56 -7.17 -4.01
CA THR A 53 -4.86 -6.34 -3.01
C THR A 53 -5.40 -6.61 -1.60
N ILE A 54 -6.72 -6.71 -1.41
CA ILE A 54 -7.37 -7.05 -0.12
C ILE A 54 -6.89 -8.42 0.37
N ARG A 55 -6.86 -9.43 -0.51
CA ARG A 55 -6.39 -10.78 -0.18
C ARG A 55 -4.91 -10.77 0.20
N TYR A 56 -4.07 -10.07 -0.57
CA TYR A 56 -2.63 -10.02 -0.31
C TYR A 56 -2.27 -9.27 0.98
N VAL A 57 -2.93 -8.14 1.26
CA VAL A 57 -2.74 -7.42 2.54
C VAL A 57 -3.19 -8.29 3.72
N SER A 58 -4.33 -8.98 3.59
CA SER A 58 -4.81 -9.91 4.62
C SER A 58 -3.83 -11.06 4.85
N ALA A 59 -3.22 -11.59 3.78
CA ALA A 59 -2.18 -12.60 3.85
C ALA A 59 -0.94 -12.13 4.62
N ILE A 60 -0.39 -10.96 4.26
CA ILE A 60 0.77 -10.36 4.95
C ILE A 60 0.47 -10.18 6.44
N LEU A 61 -0.71 -9.65 6.78
CA LEU A 61 -1.12 -9.44 8.16
C LEU A 61 -1.29 -10.76 8.93
N ASN A 62 -1.82 -11.81 8.28
CA ASN A 62 -1.90 -13.14 8.87
C ASN A 62 -0.51 -13.76 9.10
N THR A 63 0.45 -13.57 8.18
CA THR A 63 1.86 -13.98 8.35
C THR A 63 2.49 -13.35 9.60
N LEU A 64 2.14 -12.10 9.89
CA LEU A 64 2.53 -11.40 11.12
C LEU A 64 1.83 -11.94 12.38
N GLY A 65 0.94 -12.94 12.26
CA GLY A 65 0.15 -13.49 13.36
C GLY A 65 -1.02 -12.62 13.80
N LEU A 66 -1.43 -11.65 12.96
CA LEU A 66 -2.52 -10.73 13.28
C LEU A 66 -3.84 -11.27 12.75
N ARG A 67 -4.90 -11.14 13.57
CA ARG A 67 -6.26 -11.45 13.14
C ARG A 67 -6.85 -10.28 12.35
N CYS A 68 -7.13 -10.53 11.07
CA CYS A 68 -7.79 -9.57 10.18
C CYS A 68 -9.32 -9.61 10.31
N PHE A 69 -9.96 -8.45 10.23
CA PHE A 69 -11.40 -8.28 10.13
C PHE A 69 -11.72 -7.50 8.86
N LEU A 70 -12.56 -8.07 7.99
CA LEU A 70 -13.01 -7.41 6.77
C LEU A 70 -14.33 -6.69 7.03
N HIS A 71 -14.35 -5.37 6.87
CA HIS A 71 -15.57 -4.57 6.98
C HIS A 71 -15.95 -4.00 5.62
N ASN A 72 -17.08 -4.48 5.07
CA ASN A 72 -17.58 -4.02 3.79
C ASN A 72 -18.55 -2.85 3.97
N ASP A 73 -18.24 -1.73 3.34
CA ASP A 73 -19.08 -0.55 3.26
C ASP A 73 -19.72 -0.46 1.87
N LYS A 74 -20.97 -0.93 1.78
CA LYS A 74 -21.73 -0.98 0.53
C LYS A 74 -21.96 0.41 -0.07
N ARG A 75 -22.06 1.45 0.76
CA ARG A 75 -22.36 2.82 0.30
C ARG A 75 -21.19 3.40 -0.49
N TYR A 76 -19.96 3.09 -0.08
CA TYR A 76 -18.76 3.63 -0.70
C TYR A 76 -18.02 2.62 -1.59
N LYS A 77 -18.58 1.41 -1.79
CA LYS A 77 -17.91 0.29 -2.48
C LYS A 77 -16.50 0.08 -1.94
N ALA A 78 -16.38 0.11 -0.62
CA ALA A 78 -15.10 0.04 0.07
C ALA A 78 -15.06 -1.18 0.99
N THR A 79 -13.93 -1.86 1.02
CA THR A 79 -13.62 -2.91 1.98
C THR A 79 -12.47 -2.42 2.85
N ARG A 80 -12.67 -2.47 4.17
CA ARG A 80 -11.64 -2.11 5.15
C ARG A 80 -11.03 -3.39 5.70
N VAL A 81 -9.73 -3.57 5.51
CA VAL A 81 -8.95 -4.61 6.18
C VAL A 81 -8.51 -4.04 7.52
N ARG A 82 -9.18 -4.45 8.60
CA ARG A 82 -8.95 -3.95 9.96
C ARG A 82 -8.18 -4.95 10.80
N VAL A 83 -7.21 -4.47 11.58
CA VAL A 83 -6.53 -5.23 12.63
C VAL A 83 -6.46 -4.40 13.92
N ASN A 84 -6.44 -5.11 15.06
CA ASN A 84 -6.28 -4.48 16.37
C ASN A 84 -4.86 -4.78 16.88
N SER A 85 -3.93 -3.85 16.69
CA SER A 85 -2.52 -4.06 17.07
C SER A 85 -1.80 -2.75 17.35
N ARG A 86 -1.37 -2.59 18.61
CA ARG A 86 -0.54 -1.45 19.04
C ARG A 86 0.82 -1.46 18.36
N SER A 87 1.45 -2.64 18.28
CA SER A 87 2.77 -2.84 17.70
C SER A 87 2.77 -2.53 16.20
N LEU A 88 1.75 -2.99 15.45
CA LEU A 88 1.62 -2.65 14.04
C LEU A 88 1.39 -1.14 13.84
N MET A 89 0.49 -0.54 14.62
CA MET A 89 0.24 0.90 14.53
C MET A 89 1.52 1.72 14.75
N ARG A 90 2.27 1.39 15.81
CA ARG A 90 3.55 2.05 16.12
C ARG A 90 4.54 1.88 14.96
N PHE A 91 4.73 0.65 14.49
CA PHE A 91 5.61 0.34 13.37
C PHE A 91 5.27 1.17 12.13
N LEU A 92 4.02 1.18 11.68
CA LEU A 92 3.61 1.91 10.48
C LEU A 92 3.79 3.44 10.62
N GLN A 93 3.59 3.99 11.82
CA GLN A 93 3.80 5.42 12.10
C GLN A 93 5.30 5.79 12.13
N GLU A 94 6.13 4.94 12.71
CA GLU A 94 7.58 5.09 12.72
C GLU A 94 8.15 5.00 11.30
N GLU A 95 7.73 4.01 10.53
CA GLU A 95 8.13 3.84 9.12
C GLU A 95 7.75 5.05 8.27
N ARG A 96 6.53 5.58 8.42
CA ARG A 96 6.09 6.77 7.69
C ARG A 96 7.01 7.97 7.94
N SER A 97 7.53 8.11 9.15
CA SER A 97 8.48 9.17 9.50
C SER A 97 9.87 8.87 8.93
N ARG A 98 10.32 7.62 9.01
CA ARG A 98 11.64 7.17 8.58
C ARG A 98 11.87 7.33 7.08
N ILE A 99 10.90 6.94 6.25
CA ILE A 99 11.07 6.88 4.78
C ILE A 99 11.26 8.24 4.12
N ILE A 100 10.87 9.34 4.77
CA ILE A 100 10.99 10.70 4.21
C ILE A 100 12.46 11.08 4.01
N ASN A 101 13.36 10.60 4.89
CA ASN A 101 14.76 11.02 4.92
C ASN A 101 15.75 9.86 4.69
N ALA A 102 15.26 8.64 4.44
CA ALA A 102 16.10 7.45 4.38
C ALA A 102 16.49 7.09 2.95
N SER A 103 17.73 6.62 2.78
CA SER A 103 18.09 5.79 1.63
C SER A 103 17.43 4.42 1.79
N LEU A 104 16.60 4.04 0.81
CA LEU A 104 15.83 2.81 0.88
C LEU A 104 16.53 1.70 0.09
N GLY A 105 16.62 0.50 0.70
CA GLY A 105 17.06 -0.69 -0.02
C GLY A 105 16.11 -0.99 -1.20
N LYS A 106 16.65 -1.49 -2.31
CA LYS A 106 15.92 -1.71 -3.57
C LYS A 106 14.63 -2.52 -3.39
N GLU A 107 14.69 -3.63 -2.65
CA GLU A 107 13.52 -4.51 -2.44
C GLU A 107 12.42 -3.80 -1.62
N TYR A 108 12.80 -3.07 -0.58
CA TYR A 108 11.86 -2.27 0.21
C TYR A 108 11.24 -1.16 -0.63
N ALA A 109 12.04 -0.44 -1.42
CA ALA A 109 11.58 0.61 -2.33
C ALA A 109 10.59 0.09 -3.38
N LEU A 110 10.89 -1.09 -3.98
CA LEU A 110 9.98 -1.80 -4.90
C LEU A 110 8.66 -2.16 -4.23
N GLY A 111 8.70 -2.68 -3.01
CA GLY A 111 7.52 -2.95 -2.20
C GLY A 111 6.70 -1.69 -1.97
N LEU A 112 7.37 -0.64 -1.48
CA LEU A 112 6.76 0.63 -1.10
C LEU A 112 5.97 1.27 -2.24
N ILE A 113 6.58 1.43 -3.42
CA ILE A 113 5.86 1.97 -4.58
C ILE A 113 4.76 1.03 -5.07
N SER A 114 4.96 -0.29 -4.98
CA SER A 114 3.94 -1.28 -5.36
C SER A 114 2.68 -1.17 -4.51
N GLY A 115 2.84 -1.11 -3.18
CA GLY A 115 1.71 -0.97 -2.26
C GLY A 115 0.99 0.36 -2.41
N PHE A 116 1.74 1.43 -2.72
CA PHE A 116 1.15 2.74 -2.97
C PHE A 116 0.38 2.80 -4.29
N ILE A 117 0.88 2.17 -5.36
CA ILE A 117 0.12 2.00 -6.62
C ILE A 117 -1.15 1.19 -6.36
N ASP A 118 -1.07 0.13 -5.57
CA ASP A 118 -2.23 -0.71 -5.27
C ASP A 118 -3.28 0.01 -4.41
N ALA A 119 -2.87 0.98 -3.57
CA ALA A 119 -3.81 1.86 -2.86
C ALA A 119 -4.35 2.98 -3.78
N GLU A 120 -3.49 3.91 -4.19
CA GLU A 120 -3.85 5.20 -4.79
C GLU A 120 -3.78 5.23 -6.33
N GLY A 121 -3.30 4.14 -6.94
CA GLY A 121 -2.99 4.08 -8.36
C GLY A 121 -4.18 3.73 -9.25
N TYR A 122 -4.24 4.43 -10.37
CA TYR A 122 -4.90 3.98 -11.59
C TYR A 122 -3.87 3.33 -12.51
N VAL A 123 -4.16 2.11 -12.95
CA VAL A 123 -3.36 1.36 -13.92
C VAL A 123 -4.28 0.99 -15.08
N GLY A 124 -3.94 1.43 -16.29
CA GLY A 124 -4.78 1.24 -17.47
C GLY A 124 -4.36 2.17 -18.60
N ASN A 125 -4.87 1.91 -19.81
CA ASN A 125 -4.68 2.79 -20.98
C ASN A 125 -3.20 3.18 -21.27
N GLY A 126 -2.25 2.28 -20.97
CA GLY A 126 -0.83 2.54 -21.18
C GLY A 126 -0.20 3.55 -20.21
N GLU A 127 -0.83 3.80 -19.06
CA GLU A 127 -0.29 4.60 -17.96
C GLU A 127 -0.40 3.93 -16.59
N ILE A 128 0.46 4.39 -15.69
CA ILE A 128 0.36 4.19 -14.24
C ILE A 128 0.28 5.60 -13.65
N LEU A 129 -0.82 5.93 -13.01
CA LEU A 129 -1.11 7.26 -12.48
C LEU A 129 -1.43 7.15 -11.00
N VAL A 130 -0.63 7.78 -10.14
CA VAL A 130 -0.93 7.92 -8.72
C VAL A 130 -1.33 9.36 -8.42
N THR A 131 -2.27 9.51 -7.49
CA THR A 131 -2.90 10.80 -7.14
C THR A 131 -2.82 11.00 -5.63
N GLN A 132 -2.55 12.22 -5.16
CA GLN A 132 -2.51 12.50 -3.72
C GLN A 132 -2.74 13.99 -3.45
N ARG A 133 -3.31 14.33 -2.29
CA ARG A 133 -3.42 15.73 -1.84
C ARG A 133 -2.11 16.27 -1.29
N ASP A 134 -1.36 15.43 -0.59
CA ASP A 134 -0.04 15.80 -0.08
C ASP A 134 1.02 15.75 -1.18
N LYS A 135 1.59 16.91 -1.51
CA LYS A 135 2.68 17.05 -2.49
C LYS A 135 3.93 16.30 -2.05
N GLY A 136 4.24 16.33 -0.75
CA GLY A 136 5.45 15.70 -0.19
C GLY A 136 5.47 14.20 -0.43
N THR A 137 4.34 13.53 -0.17
CA THR A 137 4.14 12.11 -0.44
C THR A 137 4.37 11.76 -1.91
N LEU A 138 3.84 12.52 -2.88
CA LEU A 138 4.13 12.22 -4.30
C LEU A 138 5.57 12.51 -4.70
N MET A 139 6.21 13.53 -4.11
CA MET A 139 7.63 13.77 -4.34
C MET A 139 8.49 12.62 -3.83
N LEU A 140 8.14 12.04 -2.67
CA LEU A 140 8.77 10.82 -2.15
C LEU A 140 8.65 9.68 -3.17
N PHE A 141 7.45 9.40 -3.69
CA PHE A 141 7.26 8.33 -4.67
C PHE A 141 7.88 8.60 -6.04
N LYS A 142 7.99 9.88 -6.44
CA LYS A 142 8.78 10.27 -7.61
C LYS A 142 10.25 9.89 -7.42
N ASN A 143 10.84 10.25 -6.28
CA ASN A 143 12.24 9.96 -5.98
C ASN A 143 12.50 8.44 -5.88
N ILE A 144 11.55 7.67 -5.34
CA ILE A 144 11.61 6.21 -5.32
C ILE A 144 11.59 5.63 -6.73
N CYS A 145 10.75 6.15 -7.63
CA CYS A 145 10.74 5.70 -9.03
C CYS A 145 12.10 5.98 -9.70
N GLU A 146 12.67 7.17 -9.48
CA GLU A 146 13.96 7.57 -10.03
C GLU A 146 15.11 6.68 -9.52
N SER A 147 15.13 6.35 -8.22
CA SER A 147 16.14 5.45 -7.65
C SER A 147 16.04 4.01 -8.17
N LEU A 148 14.86 3.61 -8.64
CA LEU A 148 14.61 2.34 -9.31
C LEU A 148 14.83 2.40 -10.83
N SER A 149 15.35 3.51 -11.35
CA SER A 149 15.54 3.76 -12.78
C SER A 149 14.22 3.66 -13.59
N VAL A 150 13.10 4.05 -12.96
CA VAL A 150 11.78 4.15 -13.59
C VAL A 150 11.47 5.61 -13.85
N PRO A 151 11.44 6.06 -15.11
CA PRO A 151 11.14 7.45 -15.42
C PRO A 151 9.74 7.85 -14.95
N THR A 152 9.60 9.06 -14.43
CA THR A 152 8.30 9.68 -14.19
C THR A 152 8.00 10.68 -15.30
N LYS A 153 6.90 10.48 -16.03
CA LYS A 153 6.61 11.24 -17.26
C LYS A 153 6.06 12.63 -16.99
N LYS A 154 5.31 12.82 -15.90
CA LYS A 154 4.66 14.09 -15.58
C LYS A 154 4.34 14.19 -14.09
N PHE A 155 4.57 15.37 -13.52
CA PHE A 155 4.17 15.74 -12.16
C PHE A 155 3.42 17.08 -12.23
N TRP A 156 2.17 17.12 -11.80
CA TRP A 156 1.33 18.32 -11.90
C TRP A 156 0.22 18.34 -10.85
N SER A 157 -0.37 19.51 -10.62
CA SER A 157 -1.57 19.66 -9.81
C SER A 157 -2.80 19.98 -10.65
N SER A 158 -3.99 19.70 -10.11
CA SER A 158 -5.25 20.29 -10.54
C SER A 158 -6.13 20.59 -9.34
N LYS A 159 -7.09 21.49 -9.49
CA LYS A 159 -8.10 21.71 -8.47
C LYS A 159 -9.09 20.55 -8.42
N ASN A 160 -9.37 20.04 -7.21
CA ASN A 160 -10.56 19.24 -6.97
C ASN A 160 -11.78 20.16 -7.12
N TYR A 161 -12.69 19.83 -8.03
CA TYR A 161 -13.89 20.64 -8.25
C TYR A 161 -14.76 20.78 -6.98
N LYS A 162 -14.84 19.74 -6.15
CA LYS A 162 -15.67 19.73 -4.94
C LYS A 162 -15.02 20.44 -3.75
N SER A 163 -13.75 20.16 -3.46
CA SER A 163 -13.07 20.71 -2.27
C SER A 163 -12.28 21.99 -2.54
N LYS A 164 -12.12 22.41 -3.81
CA LYS A 164 -11.22 23.50 -4.26
C LYS A 164 -9.75 23.34 -3.82
N SER A 165 -9.39 22.21 -3.23
CA SER A 165 -8.03 21.89 -2.83
C SER A 165 -7.22 21.37 -4.01
N ASP A 166 -5.90 21.54 -3.96
CA ASP A 166 -5.02 20.94 -4.95
C ASP A 166 -4.99 19.42 -4.79
N ILE A 167 -5.02 18.75 -5.93
CA ILE A 167 -4.72 17.33 -6.07
C ILE A 167 -3.50 17.24 -6.96
N TRP A 168 -2.44 16.63 -6.45
CA TRP A 168 -1.23 16.35 -7.18
C TRP A 168 -1.33 14.99 -7.87
N ARG A 169 -0.69 14.87 -9.02
CA ARG A 169 -0.65 13.66 -9.84
C ARG A 169 0.77 13.38 -10.30
N LEU A 170 1.13 12.11 -10.29
CA LEU A 170 2.40 11.60 -10.79
C LEU A 170 2.12 10.48 -11.80
N ARG A 171 2.55 10.67 -13.04
CA ARG A 171 2.52 9.62 -14.06
C ARG A 171 3.84 8.84 -14.04
N ILE A 172 3.76 7.58 -13.67
CA ILE A 172 4.87 6.63 -13.62
C ILE A 172 4.97 5.94 -14.99
N SER A 173 6.20 5.73 -15.47
CA SER A 173 6.43 4.99 -16.71
C SER A 173 5.91 3.55 -16.60
N THR A 174 5.27 3.06 -17.66
CA THR A 174 4.84 1.67 -17.77
C THR A 174 6.00 0.68 -17.82
N SER A 175 7.26 1.15 -17.97
CA SER A 175 8.45 0.31 -17.78
C SER A 175 8.55 -0.28 -16.38
N PHE A 176 7.83 0.26 -15.38
CA PHE A 176 7.71 -0.32 -14.04
C PHE A 176 7.29 -1.80 -14.06
N LYS A 177 6.45 -2.21 -15.03
CA LYS A 177 5.97 -3.60 -15.17
C LYS A 177 7.09 -4.63 -15.40
N TYR A 178 8.26 -4.18 -15.85
CA TYR A 178 9.42 -5.05 -16.10
C TYR A 178 10.29 -5.25 -14.85
N LEU A 179 10.01 -4.54 -13.76
CA LEU A 179 10.67 -4.74 -12.49
C LEU A 179 10.04 -5.93 -11.72
N PRO A 180 10.78 -6.58 -10.80
CA PRO A 180 10.24 -7.65 -9.96
C PRO A 180 9.36 -7.09 -8.83
N HIS A 181 8.32 -6.35 -9.19
CA HIS A 181 7.38 -5.70 -8.28
C HIS A 181 6.33 -6.67 -7.72
N ASN A 182 5.67 -6.29 -6.62
CA ASN A 182 4.56 -7.04 -6.03
C ASN A 182 3.21 -6.29 -6.12
N SER A 183 3.09 -5.23 -6.93
CA SER A 183 1.79 -4.61 -7.25
C SER A 183 0.89 -5.57 -8.03
N HIS A 184 -0.30 -5.82 -7.50
CA HIS A 184 -1.33 -6.62 -8.13
C HIS A 184 -2.03 -5.85 -9.25
N LYS A 185 -2.29 -4.54 -9.09
CA LYS A 185 -2.92 -3.73 -10.15
C LYS A 185 -2.08 -3.69 -11.41
N VAL A 186 -0.76 -3.52 -11.28
CA VAL A 186 0.16 -3.52 -12.43
C VAL A 186 0.20 -4.89 -13.10
N ARG A 187 0.26 -5.97 -12.31
CA ARG A 187 0.30 -7.34 -12.83
C ARG A 187 -0.98 -7.71 -13.57
N GLU A 188 -2.14 -7.33 -13.05
CA GLU A 188 -3.45 -7.60 -13.64
C GLU A 188 -3.60 -6.93 -15.01
N VAL A 189 -3.15 -5.68 -15.15
CA VAL A 189 -3.37 -4.90 -16.37
C VAL A 189 -2.32 -5.18 -17.45
N TYR A 190 -1.04 -5.31 -17.08
CA TYR A 190 0.05 -5.37 -18.06
C TYR A 190 0.70 -6.75 -18.20
N GLY A 191 0.32 -7.72 -17.36
CA GLY A 191 1.08 -8.94 -17.17
C GLY A 191 2.39 -8.65 -16.43
N GLY A 192 2.78 -9.55 -15.53
CA GLY A 192 4.09 -9.52 -14.89
C GLY A 192 4.90 -10.74 -15.31
N SER A 193 6.22 -10.57 -15.45
CA SER A 193 7.15 -11.70 -15.46
C SER A 193 6.94 -12.47 -14.16
N ALA A 194 6.32 -13.65 -14.24
CA ALA A 194 6.03 -14.45 -13.06
C ALA A 194 7.34 -14.76 -12.32
N LEU A 195 7.54 -14.17 -11.14
CA LEU A 195 8.29 -14.87 -10.10
C LEU A 195 7.42 -16.05 -9.67
N ARG A 196 7.67 -17.20 -10.30
CA ARG A 196 7.33 -18.52 -9.76
C ARG A 196 8.08 -18.68 -8.45
N SER A 197 7.54 -18.16 -7.36
CA SER A 197 7.91 -18.56 -6.02
C SER A 197 6.80 -18.19 -5.05
N GLY A 198 5.88 -19.13 -4.86
CA GLY A 198 5.36 -19.44 -3.54
C GLY A 198 4.17 -18.65 -3.05
N VAL A 199 3.06 -18.54 -3.82
CA VAL A 199 1.73 -18.42 -3.20
C VAL A 199 0.64 -19.09 -4.04
N GLU A 200 0.75 -20.42 -4.25
CA GLU A 200 -0.40 -21.27 -4.62
C GLU A 200 -1.13 -21.73 -3.35
N ILE A 201 -1.62 -20.80 -2.52
CA ILE A 201 -2.50 -21.16 -1.39
C ILE A 201 -3.53 -20.06 -1.17
N TYR A 202 -4.44 -19.78 -2.10
CA TYR A 202 -5.65 -18.99 -1.80
C TYR A 202 -6.87 -19.45 -2.60
N SER A 203 -7.09 -20.76 -2.67
CA SER A 203 -8.33 -21.35 -3.20
C SER A 203 -9.42 -21.58 -2.15
N ASN A 204 -9.21 -21.28 -0.86
CA ASN A 204 -10.21 -21.52 0.20
C ASN A 204 -10.35 -20.36 1.21
N LEU A 205 -10.71 -19.15 0.74
CA LEU A 205 -11.29 -18.08 1.56
C LEU A 205 -12.50 -17.45 0.86
#